data_AF-A0A069PJE8-F1
#
_entry.id   AF-A0A069PJE8-F1
#
_cell.length_a   1.000
_cell.length_b   1.000
_cell.length_c   1.000
_cell.angle_alpha   90.00
_cell.angle_beta   90.00
_cell.angle_gamma   90.00
#
_symmetry.space_group_name_H-M   'P 1'
#
loop_
_entity.id
_entity.type
_entity.pdbx_description
1 polymer ?
#
loop_
_entity_poly.entity_id
_entity_poly.type
_entity_poly.pdbx_seq_one_letter_code
_entity_poly.pdbx_strand_id
1 'polypeptide(L)'
;MTSRPDLPVPIEALPNPRGGSVRVAEMAIADALHAFQRQGETAPALKRAIAALNAAGWLPAQRFAEALALVAPFGDESEPTRQRIADALLAFGMAVDRHNLRELACSTELFHHYRGLHALLAAHTRIASVSYDDLALAGRAIAPATLRGVASERLTRVRAHYEHTLLALLRAPADQPRSGTDETFARLDACLADLAGSDPYDFWRLASSTVRALRSRGGISGHADAKRLYARFNLVLADQAHASSYAPRSLVRATLALLWRDFALYGATPEDAEHVDVLRDYGLTVAWHVAATPASEAAWEQGAAQASEESTRDAPTRDLGVLRVNAAAYEDFLQSAEAAIEGLVERGSQASATGAVDASSALHAADAAHRLGAAACALGLGHVALLADTLGLAWRRIAHQGDGAAAHGDAGALDAAIPERAAQTLRSMLHQAAAGIAPSEGRASIVALTAMIERPTAIVR
;
A
#
# COMPACT_ATOMS: atom_id res chain seq x y z
N MET A 1 -5.63 35.51 -20.38
CA MET A 1 -6.06 34.81 -21.61
C MET A 1 -5.21 33.56 -21.72
N THR A 2 -5.88 32.40 -21.77
CA THR A 2 -5.46 31.06 -22.28
C THR A 2 -4.14 30.48 -21.74
N SER A 3 -4.06 29.28 -21.16
CA SER A 3 -4.86 28.08 -21.40
C SER A 3 -4.64 27.06 -20.28
N ARG A 4 -5.73 26.71 -19.61
CA ARG A 4 -5.93 25.50 -18.82
C ARG A 4 -6.00 24.32 -19.80
N PRO A 5 -5.33 23.17 -19.59
CA PRO A 5 -5.80 21.93 -20.16
C PRO A 5 -6.90 21.40 -19.22
N ASP A 6 -8.14 21.72 -19.58
CA ASP A 6 -9.28 20.90 -19.19
C ASP A 6 -9.14 19.54 -19.88
N LEU A 7 -9.04 18.49 -19.07
CA LEU A 7 -9.86 17.29 -19.21
C LEU A 7 -9.95 16.66 -17.80
N PRO A 8 -10.96 17.04 -16.98
CA PRO A 8 -11.37 16.13 -15.93
C PRO A 8 -12.10 15.00 -16.64
N VAL A 9 -11.39 13.92 -16.98
CA VAL A 9 -12.07 12.64 -17.12
C VAL A 9 -12.65 12.39 -15.74
N PRO A 10 -13.98 12.34 -15.57
CA PRO A 10 -14.54 11.96 -14.30
C PRO A 10 -13.95 10.59 -13.99
N ILE A 11 -13.29 10.46 -12.84
CA ILE A 11 -12.94 9.15 -12.30
C ILE A 11 -14.28 8.52 -11.97
N GLU A 12 -14.86 7.85 -12.96
CA GLU A 12 -15.96 6.92 -12.76
C GLU A 12 -15.47 5.98 -11.66
N ALA A 13 -16.14 6.05 -10.52
CA ALA A 13 -15.91 5.16 -9.42
C ALA A 13 -16.10 3.75 -9.97
N LEU A 14 -14.98 3.08 -10.27
CA LEU A 14 -14.98 1.68 -10.65
C LEU A 14 -15.80 0.94 -9.57
N PRO A 15 -16.77 0.08 -9.94
CA PRO A 15 -17.40 -0.81 -8.98
C PRO A 15 -16.31 -1.57 -8.23
N ASN A 16 -16.55 -2.00 -6.99
CA ASN A 16 -15.54 -2.69 -6.20
C ASN A 16 -15.06 -3.79 -7.11
N PRO A 17 -13.80 -3.78 -7.50
CA PRO A 17 -13.39 -4.78 -8.41
C PRO A 17 -13.29 -6.01 -7.53
N ARG A 18 -14.35 -6.82 -7.58
CA ARG A 18 -14.22 -8.26 -7.42
C ARG A 18 -13.28 -8.64 -8.53
N GLY A 19 -11.99 -8.66 -8.21
CA GLY A 19 -10.94 -8.93 -9.16
C GLY A 19 -11.08 -10.34 -9.70
N GLY A 20 -10.05 -10.81 -10.40
CA GLY A 20 -10.01 -12.19 -10.79
C GLY A 20 -10.03 -13.13 -9.59
N SER A 21 -10.73 -14.24 -9.74
CA SER A 21 -10.70 -15.34 -8.78
C SER A 21 -9.42 -16.15 -8.94
N VAL A 22 -8.87 -16.66 -7.83
CA VAL A 22 -7.75 -17.62 -7.84
C VAL A 22 -8.30 -18.95 -7.35
N ARG A 23 -9.09 -19.61 -8.21
CA ARG A 23 -9.87 -20.81 -7.85
C ARG A 23 -9.05 -21.91 -7.20
N VAL A 24 -7.80 -22.09 -7.63
CA VAL A 24 -6.88 -23.09 -7.04
C VAL A 24 -6.58 -22.74 -5.58
N ALA A 25 -6.40 -21.47 -5.25
CA ALA A 25 -6.19 -21.02 -3.87
C ALA A 25 -7.46 -21.15 -3.04
N GLU A 26 -8.62 -20.71 -3.56
CA GLU A 26 -9.92 -20.81 -2.90
C GLU A 26 -10.24 -22.26 -2.50
N MET A 27 -10.14 -23.19 -3.46
CA MET A 27 -10.35 -24.61 -3.22
C MET A 27 -9.34 -25.18 -2.21
N ALA A 28 -8.06 -24.79 -2.32
CA ALA A 28 -7.03 -25.26 -1.41
C ALA A 28 -7.21 -24.73 0.03
N ILE A 29 -7.74 -23.51 0.20
CA ILE A 29 -8.05 -22.95 1.51
C ILE A 29 -9.27 -23.64 2.12
N ALA A 30 -10.32 -23.89 1.33
CA ALA A 30 -11.48 -24.67 1.75
C ALA A 30 -11.09 -26.11 2.17
N ASP A 31 -10.24 -26.78 1.38
CA ASP A 31 -9.66 -28.08 1.70
C ASP A 31 -8.88 -28.04 3.02
N ALA A 32 -8.06 -27.00 3.22
CA ALA A 32 -7.27 -26.83 4.44
C ALA A 32 -8.18 -26.65 5.67
N LEU A 33 -9.26 -25.87 5.55
CA LEU A 33 -10.24 -25.69 6.62
C LEU A 33 -10.95 -27.01 6.95
N HIS A 34 -11.43 -27.74 5.95
CA HIS A 34 -12.06 -29.05 6.15
C HIS A 34 -11.10 -30.09 6.73
N ALA A 35 -9.83 -30.09 6.30
CA ALA A 35 -8.80 -30.95 6.89
C ALA A 35 -8.55 -30.57 8.35
N PHE A 36 -8.42 -29.29 8.67
CA PHE A 36 -8.18 -28.80 10.02
C PHE A 36 -9.32 -29.17 10.98
N GLN A 37 -10.57 -28.96 10.57
CA GLN A 37 -11.76 -29.29 11.36
C GLN A 37 -11.88 -30.79 11.65
N ARG A 38 -11.39 -31.65 10.75
CA ARG A 38 -11.38 -33.10 10.91
C ARG A 38 -10.10 -33.65 11.53
N GLN A 39 -9.21 -32.78 12.04
CA GLN A 39 -7.90 -33.17 12.58
C GLN A 39 -7.05 -33.97 11.57
N GLY A 40 -7.17 -33.62 10.29
CA GLY A 40 -6.39 -34.19 9.20
C GLY A 40 -5.19 -33.30 8.78
N GLU A 41 -4.45 -33.75 7.77
CA GLU A 41 -3.27 -33.03 7.27
C GLU A 41 -3.64 -31.77 6.47
N THR A 42 -3.30 -30.59 7.00
CA THR A 42 -3.57 -29.27 6.39
C THR A 42 -2.44 -28.77 5.50
N ALA A 43 -1.20 -29.15 5.81
CA ALA A 43 0.01 -28.71 5.11
C ALA A 43 -0.03 -28.84 3.58
N PRO A 44 -0.47 -29.97 2.97
CA PRO A 44 -0.49 -30.08 1.52
C PRO A 44 -1.46 -29.10 0.85
N ALA A 45 -2.61 -28.83 1.49
CA ALA A 45 -3.60 -27.89 0.99
C ALA A 45 -3.07 -26.45 1.09
N LEU A 46 -2.51 -26.05 2.24
CA LEU A 46 -1.93 -24.72 2.41
C LEU A 46 -0.73 -24.48 1.47
N LYS A 47 0.09 -25.49 1.20
CA LYS A 47 1.18 -25.38 0.22
C LYS A 47 0.67 -25.09 -1.20
N ARG A 48 -0.44 -25.69 -1.62
CA ARG A 48 -1.09 -25.37 -2.90
C ARG A 48 -1.62 -23.94 -2.92
N ALA A 49 -2.26 -23.51 -1.83
CA ALA A 49 -2.76 -22.14 -1.70
C ALA A 49 -1.61 -21.11 -1.80
N ILE A 50 -0.50 -21.32 -1.07
CA ILE A 50 0.69 -20.46 -1.12
C ILE A 50 1.23 -20.34 -2.54
N ALA A 51 1.37 -21.46 -3.27
CA ALA A 51 1.87 -21.45 -4.63
C ALA A 51 0.94 -20.69 -5.60
N ALA A 52 -0.38 -20.90 -5.49
CA ALA A 52 -1.37 -20.23 -6.33
C ALA A 52 -1.42 -18.71 -6.04
N LEU A 53 -1.41 -18.31 -4.77
CA LEU A 53 -1.39 -16.90 -4.37
C LEU A 53 -0.08 -16.20 -4.79
N ASN A 54 1.07 -16.89 -4.67
CA ASN A 54 2.33 -16.37 -5.18
C ASN A 54 2.29 -16.19 -6.70
N ALA A 55 1.79 -17.18 -7.45
CA ALA A 55 1.68 -17.09 -8.91
C ALA A 55 0.75 -15.95 -9.36
N ALA A 56 -0.30 -15.64 -8.59
CA ALA A 56 -1.19 -14.51 -8.84
C ALA A 56 -0.60 -13.15 -8.41
N GLY A 57 0.47 -13.14 -7.61
CA GLY A 57 1.05 -11.93 -7.03
C GLY A 57 0.26 -11.38 -5.84
N TRP A 58 -0.54 -12.21 -5.17
CA TRP A 58 -1.36 -11.85 -4.01
C TRP A 58 -0.51 -11.92 -2.74
N LEU A 59 0.56 -11.12 -2.68
CA LEU A 59 1.62 -11.27 -1.67
C LEU A 59 1.13 -11.20 -0.21
N PRO A 60 0.23 -10.27 0.19
CA PRO A 60 -0.28 -10.27 1.56
C PRO A 60 -1.01 -11.57 1.92
N ALA A 61 -1.84 -12.08 1.01
CA ALA A 61 -2.54 -13.35 1.21
C ALA A 61 -1.58 -14.55 1.23
N GLN A 62 -0.55 -14.53 0.40
CA GLN A 62 0.51 -15.53 0.40
C GLN A 62 1.25 -15.57 1.76
N ARG A 63 1.64 -14.42 2.32
CA ARG A 63 2.26 -14.34 3.66
C ARG A 63 1.32 -14.81 4.77
N PHE A 64 0.02 -14.53 4.65
CA PHE A 64 -0.99 -15.02 5.59
C PHE A 64 -1.08 -16.56 5.55
N ALA A 65 -1.16 -17.13 4.34
CA ALA A 65 -1.20 -18.58 4.14
C ALA A 65 0.08 -19.28 4.64
N GLU A 66 1.24 -18.63 4.50
CA GLU A 66 2.50 -19.11 5.11
C GLU A 66 2.43 -19.16 6.64
N ALA A 67 1.93 -18.08 7.28
CA ALA A 67 1.77 -18.06 8.73
C ALA A 67 0.81 -19.17 9.20
N LEU A 68 -0.29 -19.39 8.48
CA LEU A 68 -1.20 -20.51 8.72
C LEU A 68 -0.52 -21.87 8.57
N ALA A 69 0.28 -22.07 7.53
CA ALA A 69 1.00 -23.33 7.32
C ALA A 69 1.99 -23.63 8.44
N LEU A 70 2.62 -22.58 9.00
CA LEU A 70 3.57 -22.71 10.10
C LEU A 70 2.86 -23.01 11.44
N VAL A 71 1.66 -22.47 11.68
CA VAL A 71 0.94 -22.67 12.95
C VAL A 71 -0.01 -23.86 12.96
N ALA A 72 -0.43 -24.37 11.80
CA ALA A 72 -1.43 -25.43 11.72
C ALA A 72 -1.09 -26.68 12.56
N PRO A 73 0.18 -27.13 12.69
CA PRO A 73 0.55 -28.24 13.56
C PRO A 73 0.27 -28.00 15.07
N PHE A 74 0.16 -26.75 15.51
CA PHE A 74 -0.13 -26.41 16.91
C PHE A 74 -1.62 -26.51 17.27
N GLY A 75 -2.49 -26.85 16.31
CA GLY A 75 -3.94 -26.98 16.52
C GLY A 75 -4.33 -28.06 17.54
N ASP A 76 -3.45 -29.02 17.82
CA ASP A 76 -3.72 -30.11 18.77
C ASP A 76 -3.27 -29.79 20.20
N GLU A 77 -2.56 -28.68 20.43
CA GLU A 77 -2.03 -28.32 21.76
C GLU A 77 -3.12 -27.94 22.75
N SER A 78 -4.15 -27.22 22.29
CA SER A 78 -5.28 -26.80 23.13
C SER A 78 -6.49 -26.40 22.30
N GLU A 79 -7.70 -26.55 22.87
CA GLU A 79 -8.94 -26.04 22.27
C GLU A 79 -8.90 -24.55 21.88
N PRO A 80 -8.41 -23.61 22.73
CA PRO A 80 -8.36 -22.20 22.35
C PRO A 80 -7.36 -21.92 21.22
N THR A 81 -6.24 -22.66 21.15
CA THR A 81 -5.30 -22.56 20.02
C THR A 81 -5.98 -23.04 18.74
N ARG A 82 -6.68 -24.18 18.80
CA ARG A 82 -7.43 -24.73 17.67
C ARG A 82 -8.47 -23.76 17.15
N GLN A 83 -9.31 -23.22 18.05
CA GLN A 83 -10.35 -22.26 17.68
C GLN A 83 -9.75 -21.03 17.00
N ARG A 84 -8.67 -20.48 17.56
CA ARG A 84 -7.98 -19.31 16.96
C ARG A 84 -7.48 -19.57 15.54
N ILE A 85 -6.92 -20.76 15.28
CA ILE A 85 -6.44 -21.14 13.94
C ILE A 85 -7.63 -21.36 12.99
N ALA A 86 -8.71 -22.02 13.45
CA ALA A 86 -9.92 -22.22 12.66
C ALA A 86 -10.58 -20.89 12.28
N ASP A 87 -10.70 -19.95 13.22
CA ASP A 87 -11.24 -18.61 12.97
C ASP A 87 -10.38 -17.85 11.96
N ALA A 88 -9.05 -17.93 12.07
CA ALA A 88 -8.13 -17.31 11.13
C ALA A 88 -8.23 -17.92 9.72
N LEU A 89 -8.35 -19.25 9.60
CA LEU A 89 -8.56 -19.94 8.33
C LEU A 89 -9.88 -19.52 7.66
N LEU A 90 -10.96 -19.46 8.45
CA LEU A 90 -12.29 -19.07 7.96
C LEU A 90 -12.30 -17.61 7.51
N ALA A 91 -11.81 -16.69 8.34
CA ALA A 91 -11.73 -15.26 8.00
C ALA A 91 -10.88 -15.03 6.75
N PHE A 92 -9.75 -15.75 6.63
CA PHE A 92 -8.89 -15.69 5.46
C PHE A 92 -9.56 -16.23 4.19
N GLY A 93 -10.21 -17.38 4.25
CA GLY A 93 -10.96 -17.93 3.12
C GLY A 93 -12.03 -16.96 2.61
N MET A 94 -12.83 -16.42 3.53
CA MET A 94 -13.86 -15.43 3.20
C MET A 94 -13.29 -14.16 2.55
N ALA A 95 -12.11 -13.71 2.96
CA ALA A 95 -11.44 -12.55 2.36
C ALA A 95 -10.86 -12.85 0.97
N VAL A 96 -10.33 -14.05 0.76
CA VAL A 96 -9.86 -14.49 -0.57
C VAL A 96 -11.03 -14.58 -1.54
N ASP A 97 -12.19 -15.08 -1.09
CA ASP A 97 -13.42 -15.21 -1.89
C ASP A 97 -14.03 -13.85 -2.30
N ARG A 98 -13.67 -12.75 -1.63
CA ARG A 98 -14.08 -11.39 -2.01
C ARG A 98 -13.25 -10.78 -3.14
N HIS A 99 -12.14 -11.42 -3.52
CA HIS A 99 -11.27 -11.04 -4.65
C HIS A 99 -10.73 -9.59 -4.57
N ASN A 100 -10.59 -9.05 -3.36
CA ASN A 100 -10.16 -7.67 -3.13
C ASN A 100 -8.72 -7.62 -2.62
N LEU A 101 -7.78 -7.28 -3.51
CA LEU A 101 -6.36 -7.16 -3.16
C LEU A 101 -6.06 -6.12 -2.08
N ARG A 102 -6.85 -5.03 -2.04
CA ARG A 102 -6.69 -3.98 -1.03
C ARG A 102 -7.15 -4.47 0.33
N GLU A 103 -8.23 -5.23 0.38
CA GLU A 103 -8.69 -5.88 1.61
C GLU A 103 -7.66 -6.87 2.15
N LEU A 104 -7.14 -7.76 1.29
CA LEU A 104 -6.12 -8.74 1.65
C LEU A 104 -4.84 -8.10 2.21
N ALA A 105 -4.53 -6.87 1.76
CA ALA A 105 -3.41 -6.09 2.26
C ALA A 105 -3.74 -5.32 3.56
N CYS A 106 -4.90 -4.66 3.60
CA CYS A 106 -5.18 -3.58 4.54
C CYS A 106 -6.20 -3.92 5.64
N SER A 107 -6.89 -5.06 5.58
CA SER A 107 -7.89 -5.42 6.59
C SER A 107 -7.29 -5.49 7.99
N THR A 108 -7.87 -4.74 8.92
CA THR A 108 -7.49 -4.76 10.34
C THR A 108 -7.86 -6.06 11.03
N GLU A 109 -8.97 -6.68 10.61
CA GLU A 109 -9.41 -7.98 11.07
C GLU A 109 -8.43 -9.07 10.65
N LEU A 110 -8.07 -9.13 9.36
CA LEU A 110 -7.06 -10.07 8.89
C LEU A 110 -5.73 -9.83 9.60
N PHE A 111 -5.28 -8.58 9.73
CA PHE A 111 -4.05 -8.32 10.47
C PHE A 111 -4.13 -8.76 11.94
N HIS A 112 -5.29 -8.62 12.60
CA HIS A 112 -5.48 -9.11 13.96
C HIS A 112 -5.28 -10.63 14.04
N HIS A 113 -5.88 -11.39 13.11
CA HIS A 113 -5.65 -12.83 13.00
C HIS A 113 -4.17 -13.13 12.72
N TYR A 114 -3.57 -12.50 11.71
CA TYR A 114 -2.16 -12.68 11.34
C TYR A 114 -1.21 -12.44 12.52
N ARG A 115 -1.40 -11.35 13.26
CA ARG A 115 -0.65 -11.07 14.49
C ARG A 115 -0.86 -12.14 15.56
N GLY A 116 -2.10 -12.63 15.69
CA GLY A 116 -2.43 -13.75 16.59
C GLY A 116 -1.70 -15.04 16.22
N LEU A 117 -1.57 -15.36 14.93
CA LEU A 117 -0.80 -16.51 14.44
C LEU A 117 0.69 -16.34 14.76
N HIS A 118 1.25 -15.15 14.53
CA HIS A 118 2.64 -14.85 14.87
C HIS A 118 2.91 -14.88 16.38
N ALA A 119 1.95 -14.53 17.22
CA ALA A 119 2.07 -14.70 18.66
C ALA A 119 2.12 -16.19 19.06
N LEU A 120 1.37 -17.07 18.37
CA LEU A 120 1.49 -18.52 18.55
C LEU A 120 2.85 -19.04 18.08
N LEU A 121 3.38 -18.55 16.95
CA LEU A 121 4.73 -18.89 16.48
C LEU A 121 5.80 -18.46 17.47
N ALA A 122 5.71 -17.24 18.00
CA ALA A 122 6.69 -16.70 18.95
C ALA A 122 6.68 -17.44 20.31
N ALA A 123 5.59 -18.11 20.67
CA ALA A 123 5.58 -18.99 21.84
C ALA A 123 6.45 -20.25 21.64
N HIS A 124 6.61 -20.69 20.39
CA HIS A 124 7.32 -21.91 20.02
C HIS A 124 8.69 -21.67 19.36
N THR A 125 8.98 -20.41 18.98
CA THR A 125 10.18 -20.02 18.22
C THR A 125 10.69 -18.66 18.71
N ARG A 126 11.94 -18.31 18.38
CA ARG A 126 12.50 -16.97 18.70
C ARG A 126 12.17 -15.91 17.65
N ILE A 127 11.01 -16.00 17.00
CA ILE A 127 10.61 -15.09 15.94
C ILE A 127 10.14 -13.74 16.54
N ALA A 128 10.51 -12.64 15.88
CA ALA A 128 10.13 -11.29 16.29
C ALA A 128 8.62 -11.03 16.07
N SER A 129 8.08 -10.03 16.78
CA SER A 129 6.71 -9.58 16.55
C SER A 129 6.55 -8.96 15.16
N VAL A 130 5.41 -9.23 14.52
CA VAL A 130 5.06 -8.66 13.22
C VAL A 130 4.40 -7.29 13.35
N SER A 131 4.68 -6.42 12.39
CA SER A 131 4.02 -5.12 12.26
C SER A 131 3.00 -5.12 11.12
N TYR A 132 2.07 -4.16 11.16
CA TYR A 132 1.01 -4.03 10.15
C TYR A 132 1.58 -3.78 8.74
N ASP A 133 2.66 -3.00 8.65
CA ASP A 133 3.33 -2.69 7.39
C ASP A 133 4.06 -3.88 6.75
N ASP A 134 4.35 -4.95 7.52
CA ASP A 134 4.86 -6.19 6.94
C ASP A 134 3.81 -6.81 6.02
N LEU A 135 2.54 -6.81 6.45
CA LEU A 135 1.45 -7.36 5.65
C LEU A 135 1.00 -6.38 4.56
N ALA A 136 0.68 -5.14 4.94
CA ALA A 136 0.11 -4.15 4.02
C ALA A 136 1.08 -3.79 2.89
N LEU A 137 2.36 -3.56 3.20
CA LEU A 137 3.35 -3.10 2.22
C LEU A 137 4.25 -4.25 1.74
N ALA A 138 3.72 -5.48 1.67
CA ALA A 138 4.44 -6.65 1.20
C ALA A 138 4.94 -6.46 -0.25
N GLY A 139 6.24 -6.62 -0.46
CA GLY A 139 6.89 -6.47 -1.78
C GLY A 139 7.05 -5.04 -2.28
N ARG A 140 6.46 -4.04 -1.61
CA ARG A 140 6.47 -2.63 -2.05
C ARG A 140 7.75 -1.91 -1.65
N ALA A 141 8.35 -1.21 -2.61
CA ALA A 141 9.48 -0.30 -2.40
C ALA A 141 9.03 0.94 -1.62
N ILE A 142 9.93 1.51 -0.82
CA ILE A 142 9.63 2.67 0.04
C ILE A 142 10.70 3.73 -0.14
N ALA A 143 10.32 4.88 -0.68
CA ALA A 143 11.22 6.02 -0.78
C ALA A 143 11.73 6.45 0.62
N PRO A 144 13.02 6.79 0.78
CA PRO A 144 13.53 7.34 2.03
C PRO A 144 12.84 8.67 2.35
N ALA A 145 12.38 8.83 3.60
CA ALA A 145 11.75 10.06 4.04
C ALA A 145 12.79 11.02 4.63
N THR A 146 12.88 12.23 4.09
CA THR A 146 13.87 13.23 4.48
C THR A 146 13.45 13.94 5.77
N LEU A 147 14.44 14.45 6.51
CA LEU A 147 14.24 15.36 7.64
C LEU A 147 14.88 16.68 7.30
N ARG A 148 14.09 17.75 7.20
CA ARG A 148 14.60 19.11 6.96
C ARG A 148 15.66 19.48 8.02
N GLY A 149 16.75 20.12 7.59
CA GLY A 149 17.69 20.76 8.52
C GLY A 149 17.00 21.86 9.34
N VAL A 150 17.05 21.77 10.67
CA VAL A 150 16.49 22.78 11.58
C VAL A 150 17.59 23.21 12.55
N ALA A 151 17.75 24.52 12.74
CA ALA A 151 18.71 25.06 13.70
C ALA A 151 18.48 24.47 15.11
N SER A 152 19.54 24.05 15.78
CA SER A 152 19.47 23.30 17.04
C SER A 152 18.65 24.01 18.12
N GLU A 153 18.77 25.32 18.25
CA GLU A 153 17.98 26.12 19.21
C GLU A 153 16.48 26.09 18.89
N ARG A 154 16.12 26.15 17.61
CA ARG A 154 14.71 26.05 17.18
C ARG A 154 14.19 24.65 17.43
N LEU A 155 14.96 23.62 17.11
CA LEU A 155 14.56 22.23 17.32
C LEU A 155 14.35 21.93 18.82
N THR A 156 15.24 22.40 19.70
CA THR A 156 15.08 22.26 21.16
C THR A 156 13.80 22.89 21.66
N ARG A 157 13.45 24.10 21.19
CA ARG A 157 12.19 24.77 21.56
C ARG A 157 10.95 24.01 21.10
N VAL A 158 10.93 23.60 19.83
CA VAL A 158 9.80 22.83 19.26
C VAL A 158 9.65 21.50 19.99
N ARG A 159 10.75 20.78 20.24
CA ARG A 159 10.74 19.51 20.95
C ARG A 159 10.23 19.67 22.39
N ALA A 160 10.64 20.70 23.12
CA ALA A 160 10.13 20.95 24.46
C ALA A 160 8.61 21.19 24.46
N HIS A 161 8.10 21.97 23.51
CA HIS A 161 6.66 22.19 23.36
C HIS A 161 5.92 20.91 22.98
N TYR A 162 6.50 20.11 22.07
CA TYR A 162 5.97 18.84 21.64
C TYR A 162 5.88 17.83 22.80
N GLU A 163 6.97 17.64 23.55
CA GLU A 163 7.03 16.71 24.68
C GLU A 163 6.08 17.11 25.81
N HIS A 164 5.97 18.41 26.11
CA HIS A 164 4.99 18.92 27.07
C HIS A 164 3.55 18.59 26.66
N THR A 165 3.20 18.87 25.39
CA THR A 165 1.86 18.62 24.85
C THR A 165 1.56 17.12 24.75
N LEU A 166 2.54 16.32 24.33
CA LEU A 166 2.42 14.86 24.26
C LEU A 166 2.20 14.25 25.64
N LEU A 167 2.92 14.74 26.67
CA LEU A 167 2.74 14.26 28.03
C LEU A 167 1.33 14.53 28.55
N ALA A 168 0.74 15.69 28.22
CA ALA A 168 -0.65 15.99 28.52
C ALA A 168 -1.60 15.01 27.81
N LEU A 169 -1.37 14.73 26.53
CA LEU A 169 -2.17 13.78 25.74
C LEU A 169 -2.10 12.34 26.27
N LEU A 170 -0.93 11.91 26.75
CA LEU A 170 -0.71 10.56 27.28
C LEU A 170 -1.27 10.38 28.70
N ARG A 171 -1.31 11.46 29.49
CA ARG A 171 -1.89 11.47 30.85
C ARG A 171 -3.40 11.73 30.86
N ALA A 172 -3.97 12.14 29.73
CA ALA A 172 -5.39 12.36 29.56
C ALA A 172 -6.19 11.11 29.99
N PRO A 173 -7.15 11.24 30.94
CA PRO A 173 -8.03 10.14 31.29
C PRO A 173 -8.90 9.74 30.09
N ALA A 174 -9.32 8.46 30.05
CA ALA A 174 -10.13 7.93 28.95
C ALA A 174 -11.47 8.69 28.77
N ASP A 175 -11.99 9.27 29.87
CA ASP A 175 -13.27 10.00 29.92
C ASP A 175 -13.13 11.51 29.69
N GLN A 176 -11.97 12.00 29.27
CA GLN A 176 -11.75 13.43 29.06
C GLN A 176 -12.65 13.97 27.92
N PRO A 177 -13.29 15.15 28.08
CA PRO A 177 -14.12 15.72 27.02
C PRO A 177 -13.33 15.88 25.72
N ARG A 178 -13.97 15.49 24.60
CA ARG A 178 -13.35 15.48 23.26
C ARG A 178 -12.72 16.81 22.88
N SER A 179 -13.35 17.92 23.24
CA SER A 179 -12.85 19.29 22.96
C SER A 179 -11.46 19.57 23.52
N GLY A 180 -11.12 19.09 24.73
CA GLY A 180 -9.79 19.27 25.31
C GLY A 180 -8.73 18.37 24.66
N THR A 181 -9.15 17.21 24.16
CA THR A 181 -8.27 16.29 23.40
C THR A 181 -7.98 16.85 22.01
N ASP A 182 -8.99 17.44 21.35
CA ASP A 182 -8.86 18.04 20.02
C ASP A 182 -7.90 19.24 20.02
N GLU A 183 -7.97 20.09 21.05
CA GLU A 183 -7.01 21.19 21.21
C GLU A 183 -5.57 20.69 21.41
N THR A 184 -5.40 19.63 22.20
CA THR A 184 -4.09 19.01 22.43
C THR A 184 -3.52 18.46 21.12
N PHE A 185 -4.35 17.82 20.30
CA PHE A 185 -3.92 17.38 18.97
C PHE A 185 -3.59 18.54 18.03
N ALA A 186 -4.37 19.62 18.04
CA ALA A 186 -4.11 20.79 17.21
C ALA A 186 -2.74 21.43 17.53
N ARG A 187 -2.36 21.46 18.81
CA ARG A 187 -1.03 21.92 19.25
C ARG A 187 0.09 20.99 18.76
N LEU A 188 -0.11 19.67 18.80
CA LEU A 188 0.85 18.72 18.24
C LEU A 188 0.97 18.86 16.73
N ASP A 189 -0.14 19.05 16.01
CA ASP A 189 -0.13 19.29 14.57
C ASP A 189 0.63 20.57 14.21
N ALA A 190 0.49 21.62 15.00
CA ALA A 190 1.25 22.86 14.82
C ALA A 190 2.76 22.60 14.93
N CYS A 191 3.21 21.77 15.89
CA CYS A 191 4.62 21.36 15.95
C CYS A 191 5.07 20.61 14.70
N LEU A 192 4.27 19.68 14.19
CA LEU A 192 4.62 18.93 12.98
C LEU A 192 4.70 19.85 11.76
N ALA A 193 3.74 20.78 11.62
CA ALA A 193 3.74 21.79 10.57
C ALA A 193 4.96 22.71 10.65
N ASP A 194 5.38 23.11 11.85
CA ASP A 194 6.59 23.91 12.06
C ASP A 194 7.86 23.19 11.59
N LEU A 195 7.89 21.86 11.71
CA LEU A 195 9.01 21.00 11.32
C LEU A 195 9.02 20.66 9.82
N ALA A 196 7.86 20.66 9.18
CA ALA A 196 7.69 20.24 7.80
C ALA A 196 8.48 21.09 6.79
N GLY A 197 9.08 20.40 5.83
CA GLY A 197 9.80 20.96 4.70
C GLY A 197 8.97 21.00 3.42
N SER A 198 9.58 21.50 2.34
CA SER A 198 8.98 21.52 0.99
C SER A 198 9.27 20.26 0.18
N ASP A 199 10.11 19.34 0.69
CA ASP A 199 10.41 18.07 0.03
C ASP A 199 9.14 17.19 0.01
N PRO A 200 8.71 16.67 -1.16
CA PRO A 200 7.60 15.73 -1.25
C PRO A 200 7.77 14.51 -0.34
N TYR A 201 9.00 14.07 -0.11
CA TYR A 201 9.34 12.95 0.78
C TYR A 201 9.66 13.38 2.22
N ASP A 202 9.37 14.62 2.61
CA ASP A 202 9.57 15.06 4.00
C ASP A 202 8.75 14.20 4.97
N PHE A 203 9.41 13.67 5.99
CA PHE A 203 8.78 12.79 6.96
C PHE A 203 7.66 13.50 7.73
N TRP A 204 7.81 14.79 8.02
CA TRP A 204 6.82 15.53 8.78
C TRP A 204 5.54 15.77 7.97
N ARG A 205 5.64 15.95 6.64
CA ARG A 205 4.47 15.91 5.74
C ARG A 205 3.73 14.57 5.83
N LEU A 206 4.43 13.44 5.75
CA LEU A 206 3.83 12.11 5.91
C LEU A 206 3.19 11.93 7.30
N ALA A 207 3.90 12.33 8.36
CA ALA A 207 3.45 12.24 9.74
C ALA A 207 2.15 13.04 9.96
N SER A 208 2.12 14.31 9.54
CA SER A 208 0.95 15.19 9.63
C SER A 208 -0.24 14.63 8.84
N SER A 209 0.00 14.18 7.61
CA SER A 209 -1.03 13.57 6.77
C SER A 209 -1.66 12.35 7.47
N THR A 210 -0.82 11.47 8.02
CA THR A 210 -1.27 10.24 8.70
C THR A 210 -2.09 10.51 9.96
N VAL A 211 -1.62 11.36 10.87
CA VAL A 211 -2.34 11.61 12.14
C VAL A 211 -3.64 12.39 11.94
N ARG A 212 -3.73 13.21 10.88
CA ARG A 212 -4.98 13.89 10.49
C ARG A 212 -5.98 12.92 9.86
N ALA A 213 -5.53 12.06 8.94
CA ALA A 213 -6.36 11.02 8.34
C ALA A 213 -6.92 10.04 9.39
N LEU A 214 -6.07 9.57 10.32
CA LEU A 214 -6.50 8.65 11.39
C LEU A 214 -7.56 9.27 12.30
N ARG A 215 -7.49 10.57 12.59
CA ARG A 215 -8.47 11.23 13.46
C ARG A 215 -9.77 11.56 12.74
N SER A 216 -9.71 11.96 11.47
CA SER A 216 -10.90 12.28 10.68
C SER A 216 -11.69 11.03 10.28
N ARG A 217 -11.00 9.92 9.97
CA ARG A 217 -11.62 8.70 9.42
C ARG A 217 -11.73 7.54 10.42
N GLY A 218 -10.78 7.41 11.33
CA GLY A 218 -10.58 6.19 12.14
C GLY A 218 -11.41 6.07 13.42
N GLY A 219 -12.33 7.00 13.70
CA GLY A 219 -13.15 6.96 14.92
C GLY A 219 -12.31 6.81 16.21
N ILE A 220 -12.76 5.96 17.15
CA ILE A 220 -12.07 5.74 18.44
C ILE A 220 -10.70 5.04 18.24
N SER A 221 -10.63 4.05 17.34
CA SER A 221 -9.38 3.32 17.07
C SER A 221 -8.31 4.24 16.45
N GLY A 222 -8.70 5.13 15.54
CA GLY A 222 -7.83 6.11 14.91
C GLY A 222 -7.21 7.09 15.90
N HIS A 223 -7.91 7.46 16.97
CA HIS A 223 -7.34 8.30 18.03
C HIS A 223 -6.25 7.55 18.82
N ALA A 224 -6.45 6.27 19.10
CA ALA A 224 -5.44 5.45 19.78
C ALA A 224 -4.19 5.26 18.91
N ASP A 225 -4.38 5.00 17.61
CA ASP A 225 -3.27 4.89 16.64
C ASP A 225 -2.52 6.23 16.50
N ALA A 226 -3.24 7.35 16.42
CA ALA A 226 -2.63 8.68 16.38
C ALA A 226 -1.81 8.97 17.65
N LYS A 227 -2.34 8.68 18.85
CA LYS A 227 -1.59 8.82 20.12
C LYS A 227 -0.29 8.01 20.10
N ARG A 228 -0.32 6.77 19.61
CA ARG A 228 0.88 5.92 19.48
C ARG A 228 1.89 6.48 18.48
N LEU A 229 1.42 7.04 17.37
CA LEU A 229 2.29 7.68 16.38
C LEU A 229 2.96 8.94 16.92
N TYR A 230 2.23 9.84 17.59
CA TYR A 230 2.84 11.01 18.22
C TYR A 230 3.93 10.60 19.23
N ALA A 231 3.70 9.53 20.01
CA ALA A 231 4.74 9.01 20.90
C ALA A 231 5.99 8.53 20.15
N ARG A 232 5.81 7.84 19.01
CA ARG A 232 6.92 7.38 18.15
C ARG A 232 7.66 8.53 17.46
N PHE A 233 6.94 9.56 17.03
CA PHE A 233 7.55 10.75 16.39
C PHE A 233 8.49 11.50 17.35
N ASN A 234 8.30 11.37 18.66
CA ASN A 234 9.27 11.92 19.63
C ASN A 234 10.67 11.31 19.49
N LEU A 235 10.77 10.06 19.04
CA LEU A 235 12.05 9.42 18.76
C LEU A 235 12.73 10.05 17.53
N VAL A 236 11.94 10.41 16.50
CA VAL A 236 12.47 11.09 15.31
C VAL A 236 12.98 12.48 15.65
N LEU A 237 12.30 13.21 16.55
CA LEU A 237 12.81 14.49 17.07
C LEU A 237 14.16 14.32 17.78
N ALA A 238 14.34 13.23 18.53
CA ALA A 238 15.62 12.91 19.14
C ALA A 238 16.67 12.57 18.08
N ASP A 239 16.34 11.78 17.05
CA ASP A 239 17.27 11.45 15.95
C ASP A 239 17.67 12.69 15.16
N GLN A 240 16.74 13.60 14.89
CA GLN A 240 17.00 14.87 14.21
C GLN A 240 17.90 15.78 15.04
N ALA A 241 17.77 15.76 16.37
CA ALA A 241 18.68 16.47 17.28
C ALA A 241 20.12 15.91 17.25
N HIS A 242 20.27 14.63 16.92
CA HIS A 242 21.56 14.00 16.63
C HIS A 242 21.98 14.13 15.14
N ALA A 243 21.39 15.11 14.44
CA ALA A 243 21.67 15.42 13.04
C ALA A 243 21.37 14.26 12.08
N SER A 244 20.35 13.44 12.34
CA SER A 244 19.83 12.53 11.32
C SER A 244 19.17 13.31 10.18
N SER A 245 19.54 12.97 8.95
CA SER A 245 18.97 13.54 7.72
C SER A 245 17.75 12.77 7.21
N TYR A 246 17.48 11.59 7.77
CA TYR A 246 16.45 10.66 7.31
C TYR A 246 15.69 10.05 8.49
N ALA A 247 14.39 9.83 8.31
CA ALA A 247 13.60 9.10 9.29
C ALA A 247 13.89 7.58 9.21
N PRO A 248 13.78 6.84 10.33
CA PRO A 248 13.95 5.39 10.32
C PRO A 248 12.98 4.69 9.36
N ARG A 249 13.50 3.85 8.47
CA ARG A 249 12.70 3.16 7.43
C ARG A 249 11.51 2.39 8.00
N SER A 250 11.68 1.69 9.12
CA SER A 250 10.60 0.94 9.77
C SER A 250 9.47 1.85 10.23
N LEU A 251 9.79 3.06 10.70
CA LEU A 251 8.77 4.04 11.09
C LEU A 251 8.06 4.63 9.87
N VAL A 252 8.79 4.98 8.80
CA VAL A 252 8.20 5.45 7.54
C VAL A 252 7.21 4.42 7.01
N ARG A 253 7.59 3.14 6.98
CA ARG A 253 6.71 2.04 6.57
C ARG A 253 5.47 1.91 7.44
N ALA A 254 5.64 1.91 8.77
CA ALA A 254 4.52 1.80 9.70
C ALA A 254 3.53 2.98 9.55
N THR A 255 4.05 4.20 9.42
CA THR A 255 3.24 5.41 9.22
C THR A 255 2.51 5.38 7.88
N LEU A 256 3.21 5.02 6.81
CA LEU A 256 2.63 4.92 5.46
C LEU A 256 1.55 3.84 5.36
N ALA A 257 1.78 2.68 5.97
CA ALA A 257 0.79 1.60 6.00
C ALA A 257 -0.51 2.04 6.71
N LEU A 258 -0.38 2.75 7.84
CA LEU A 258 -1.54 3.28 8.56
C LEU A 258 -2.29 4.36 7.77
N LEU A 259 -1.57 5.23 7.03
CA LEU A 259 -2.22 6.17 6.13
C LEU A 259 -2.98 5.41 5.04
N TRP A 260 -2.33 4.45 4.38
CA TRP A 260 -2.93 3.75 3.24
C TRP A 260 -4.15 2.90 3.62
N ARG A 261 -4.16 2.31 4.82
CA ARG A 261 -5.23 1.43 5.32
C ARG A 261 -6.64 1.94 4.99
N ASP A 262 -6.96 3.14 5.45
CA ASP A 262 -8.33 3.65 5.38
C ASP A 262 -8.68 4.08 3.94
N PHE A 263 -7.69 4.54 3.18
CA PHE A 263 -7.87 4.90 1.77
C PHE A 263 -7.96 3.69 0.84
N ALA A 264 -7.27 2.59 1.19
CA ALA A 264 -7.31 1.36 0.43
C ALA A 264 -8.64 0.62 0.60
N LEU A 265 -9.20 0.65 1.81
CA LEU A 265 -10.47 -0.02 2.13
C LEU A 265 -11.68 0.82 1.72
N TYR A 266 -11.69 2.11 2.06
CA TYR A 266 -12.90 2.95 1.95
C TYR A 266 -12.84 3.97 0.81
N GLY A 267 -11.71 4.04 0.10
CA GLY A 267 -11.46 5.04 -0.93
C GLY A 267 -11.29 6.46 -0.40
N ALA A 268 -11.03 7.40 -1.31
CA ALA A 268 -10.85 8.82 -1.04
C ALA A 268 -12.02 9.66 -1.56
N THR A 269 -12.35 10.73 -0.82
CA THR A 269 -13.25 11.80 -1.25
C THR A 269 -12.44 13.01 -1.76
N PRO A 270 -13.06 14.00 -2.43
CA PRO A 270 -12.35 15.18 -2.91
C PRO A 270 -11.61 15.97 -1.80
N GLU A 271 -12.12 15.94 -0.56
CA GLU A 271 -11.50 16.59 0.60
C GLU A 271 -10.20 15.89 1.04
N ASP A 272 -10.01 14.63 0.65
CA ASP A 272 -8.83 13.84 0.98
C ASP A 272 -7.65 14.06 0.01
N ALA A 273 -7.78 14.98 -0.96
CA ALA A 273 -6.79 15.14 -2.04
C ALA A 273 -5.35 15.29 -1.53
N GLU A 274 -5.13 16.07 -0.47
CA GLU A 274 -3.80 16.24 0.14
C GLU A 274 -3.22 14.93 0.70
N HIS A 275 -4.08 14.07 1.26
CA HIS A 275 -3.68 12.76 1.79
C HIS A 275 -3.36 11.79 0.65
N VAL A 276 -4.18 11.81 -0.40
CA VAL A 276 -3.95 10.98 -1.59
C VAL A 276 -2.67 11.38 -2.30
N ASP A 277 -2.35 12.68 -2.38
CA ASP A 277 -1.09 13.14 -2.96
C ASP A 277 0.12 12.56 -2.22
N VAL A 278 0.10 12.52 -0.88
CA VAL A 278 1.15 11.86 -0.09
C VAL A 278 1.25 10.38 -0.44
N LEU A 279 0.13 9.65 -0.51
CA LEU A 279 0.14 8.23 -0.88
C LEU A 279 0.66 8.01 -2.30
N ARG A 280 0.29 8.90 -3.22
CA ARG A 280 0.70 8.87 -4.62
C ARG A 280 2.21 9.06 -4.75
N ASP A 281 2.80 9.94 -3.95
CA ASP A 281 4.25 10.18 -3.90
C ASP A 281 5.03 8.93 -3.47
N TYR A 282 4.42 8.09 -2.64
CA TYR A 282 4.95 6.78 -2.23
C TYR A 282 4.49 5.61 -3.13
N GLY A 283 3.87 5.90 -4.28
CA GLY A 283 3.46 4.89 -5.26
C GLY A 283 2.31 3.99 -4.80
N LEU A 284 1.51 4.43 -3.82
CA LEU A 284 0.36 3.69 -3.34
C LEU A 284 -0.92 4.11 -4.08
N THR A 285 -1.64 3.12 -4.60
CA THR A 285 -2.91 3.35 -5.31
C THR A 285 -4.06 3.50 -4.34
N VAL A 286 -4.94 4.45 -4.63
CA VAL A 286 -6.17 4.71 -3.89
C VAL A 286 -7.32 4.72 -4.89
N ALA A 287 -8.45 4.12 -4.53
CA ALA A 287 -9.68 4.31 -5.30
C ALA A 287 -10.35 5.61 -4.85
N TRP A 288 -10.82 6.40 -5.81
CA TRP A 288 -11.67 7.56 -5.51
C TRP A 288 -13.11 7.06 -5.44
N HIS A 289 -13.64 6.96 -4.22
CA HIS A 289 -15.01 6.51 -3.98
C HIS A 289 -15.80 7.64 -3.34
N VAL A 290 -17.00 7.90 -3.86
CA VAL A 290 -17.94 8.84 -3.26
C VAL A 290 -18.59 8.26 -1.98
N ALA A 291 -18.42 6.95 -1.73
CA ALA A 291 -19.00 6.23 -0.59
C ALA A 291 -18.12 6.34 0.68
N ALA A 292 -18.23 7.44 1.42
CA ALA A 292 -17.36 7.78 2.55
C ALA A 292 -17.65 7.04 3.88
N THR A 293 -18.57 6.06 3.93
CA THR A 293 -19.04 5.44 5.20
C THR A 293 -19.12 3.90 5.15
N PRO A 294 -18.99 3.20 6.30
CA PRO A 294 -19.18 1.75 6.37
C PRO A 294 -20.59 1.29 5.92
N ALA A 295 -21.61 2.12 6.12
CA ALA A 295 -22.97 1.84 5.66
C ALA A 295 -23.10 1.95 4.13
N SER A 296 -22.43 2.93 3.51
CA SER A 296 -22.38 3.05 2.05
C SER A 296 -21.54 1.94 1.41
N GLU A 297 -20.47 1.49 2.06
CA GLU A 297 -19.70 0.32 1.64
C GLU A 297 -20.55 -0.95 1.74
N ALA A 298 -21.27 -1.20 2.84
CA ALA A 298 -22.14 -2.37 2.97
C ALA A 298 -23.26 -2.40 1.93
N ALA A 299 -23.90 -1.25 1.65
CA ALA A 299 -24.92 -1.13 0.61
C ALA A 299 -24.32 -1.36 -0.79
N TRP A 300 -23.08 -0.93 -1.00
CA TRP A 300 -22.38 -1.08 -2.26
C TRP A 300 -21.83 -2.50 -2.47
N GLU A 301 -21.36 -3.17 -1.41
CA GLU A 301 -21.02 -4.60 -1.41
C GLU A 301 -22.23 -5.46 -1.74
N GLN A 302 -23.42 -5.11 -1.23
CA GLN A 302 -24.67 -5.76 -1.60
C GLN A 302 -25.00 -5.55 -3.08
N GLY A 303 -24.85 -4.33 -3.60
CA GLY A 303 -25.03 -4.03 -5.03
C GLY A 303 -24.01 -4.74 -5.93
N ALA A 304 -22.74 -4.79 -5.52
CA ALA A 304 -21.68 -5.51 -6.21
C ALA A 304 -21.87 -7.03 -6.17
N ALA A 305 -22.40 -7.57 -5.06
CA ALA A 305 -22.78 -8.97 -4.95
C ALA A 305 -23.88 -9.33 -5.94
N GLN A 306 -24.93 -8.50 -6.00
CA GLN A 306 -26.03 -8.68 -6.94
C GLN A 306 -25.55 -8.58 -8.39
N ALA A 307 -24.75 -7.58 -8.73
CA ALA A 307 -24.16 -7.44 -10.07
C ALA A 307 -23.21 -8.59 -10.43
N SER A 308 -22.47 -9.12 -9.46
CA SER A 308 -21.59 -10.29 -9.62
C SER A 308 -22.40 -11.56 -9.84
N GLU A 309 -23.50 -11.77 -9.12
CA GLU A 309 -24.40 -12.92 -9.30
C GLU A 309 -25.16 -12.85 -10.63
N GLU A 310 -25.53 -11.65 -11.07
CA GLU A 310 -26.14 -11.41 -12.39
C GLU A 310 -25.13 -11.62 -13.52
N SER A 311 -23.90 -11.14 -13.35
CA SER A 311 -22.79 -11.33 -14.30
C SER A 311 -22.33 -12.79 -14.38
N THR A 312 -22.22 -13.51 -13.25
CA THR A 312 -21.76 -14.91 -13.24
C THR A 312 -22.73 -15.90 -13.85
N ARG A 313 -24.01 -15.55 -14.04
CA ARG A 313 -24.99 -16.45 -14.66
C ARG A 313 -24.79 -16.65 -16.17
N ASP A 314 -24.17 -15.70 -16.89
CA ASP A 314 -23.96 -15.80 -18.35
C ASP A 314 -22.71 -15.08 -18.90
N ALA A 315 -21.90 -14.37 -18.08
CA ALA A 315 -20.76 -13.61 -18.61
C ALA A 315 -19.54 -14.50 -18.94
N PRO A 316 -18.91 -14.30 -20.11
CA PRO A 316 -17.69 -15.02 -20.48
C PRO A 316 -16.55 -14.69 -19.51
N THR A 317 -15.85 -15.72 -19.04
CA THR A 317 -14.64 -15.59 -18.21
C THR A 317 -13.40 -15.98 -19.00
N ARG A 318 -12.25 -15.41 -18.63
CA ARG A 318 -10.96 -15.67 -19.25
C ARG A 318 -9.96 -16.15 -18.21
N ASP A 319 -9.24 -17.22 -18.52
CA ASP A 319 -8.16 -17.74 -17.68
C ASP A 319 -6.82 -17.06 -18.09
N LEU A 320 -6.16 -16.47 -17.10
CA LEU A 320 -4.88 -15.76 -17.19
C LEU A 320 -3.86 -16.48 -16.29
N GLY A 321 -3.55 -17.74 -16.63
CA GLY A 321 -2.79 -18.62 -15.76
C GLY A 321 -3.63 -19.11 -14.57
N VAL A 322 -3.26 -18.71 -13.34
CA VAL A 322 -3.99 -19.09 -12.11
C VAL A 322 -5.18 -18.18 -11.80
N LEU A 323 -5.28 -17.05 -12.50
CA LEU A 323 -6.31 -16.03 -12.30
C LEU A 323 -7.44 -16.23 -13.32
N ARG A 324 -8.69 -16.17 -12.89
CA ARG A 324 -9.86 -16.15 -13.76
C ARG A 324 -10.60 -14.83 -13.61
N VAL A 325 -10.69 -14.08 -14.71
CA VAL A 325 -11.29 -12.74 -14.77
C VAL A 325 -12.55 -12.70 -15.63
N ASN A 326 -13.39 -11.69 -15.41
CA ASN A 326 -14.46 -11.34 -16.34
C ASN A 326 -13.84 -10.86 -17.66
N ALA A 327 -14.28 -11.41 -18.80
CA ALA A 327 -13.67 -11.09 -20.09
C ALA A 327 -13.89 -9.63 -20.50
N ALA A 328 -15.07 -9.05 -20.26
CA ALA A 328 -15.34 -7.65 -20.62
C ALA A 328 -14.47 -6.67 -19.82
N ALA A 329 -14.41 -6.84 -18.50
CA ALA A 329 -13.54 -6.03 -17.63
C ALA A 329 -12.05 -6.17 -18.02
N TYR A 330 -11.65 -7.34 -18.51
CA TYR A 330 -10.29 -7.57 -18.98
C TYR A 330 -10.00 -6.88 -20.32
N GLU A 331 -10.92 -6.89 -21.27
CA GLU A 331 -10.76 -6.17 -22.55
C GLU A 331 -10.70 -4.65 -22.33
N ASP A 332 -11.55 -4.09 -21.46
CA ASP A 332 -11.51 -2.66 -21.10
C ASP A 332 -10.16 -2.28 -20.47
N PHE A 333 -9.64 -3.16 -19.61
CA PHE A 333 -8.31 -3.00 -19.05
C PHE A 333 -7.22 -3.03 -20.14
N LEU A 334 -7.26 -3.97 -21.08
CA LEU A 334 -6.24 -4.05 -22.14
C LEU A 334 -6.19 -2.77 -22.99
N GLN A 335 -7.34 -2.22 -23.36
CA GLN A 335 -7.42 -0.98 -24.13
C GLN A 335 -6.78 0.20 -23.40
N SER A 336 -7.05 0.33 -22.10
CA SER A 336 -6.46 1.41 -21.28
C SER A 336 -4.99 1.16 -20.94
N ALA A 337 -4.59 -0.10 -20.77
CA ALA A 337 -3.23 -0.50 -20.44
C ALA A 337 -2.27 -0.29 -21.62
N GLU A 338 -2.67 -0.63 -22.84
CA GLU A 338 -1.84 -0.50 -24.04
C GLU A 338 -1.35 0.94 -24.25
N ALA A 339 -2.28 1.91 -24.22
CA ALA A 339 -1.95 3.32 -24.34
C ALA A 339 -1.03 3.82 -23.21
N ALA A 340 -1.22 3.32 -21.98
CA ALA A 340 -0.35 3.69 -20.85
C ALA A 340 1.07 3.14 -21.01
N ILE A 341 1.22 1.91 -21.50
CA ILE A 341 2.52 1.24 -21.67
C ILE A 341 3.31 1.84 -22.82
N GLU A 342 2.66 2.12 -23.96
CA GLU A 342 3.33 2.77 -25.08
C GLU A 342 3.94 4.10 -24.64
N GLY A 343 3.16 4.93 -23.92
CA GLY A 343 3.66 6.17 -23.34
C GLY A 343 4.77 5.98 -22.31
N LEU A 344 4.74 4.90 -21.51
CA LEU A 344 5.81 4.59 -20.56
C LEU A 344 7.11 4.16 -21.23
N VAL A 345 7.02 3.31 -22.26
CA VAL A 345 8.18 2.82 -23.02
C VAL A 345 8.79 3.95 -23.83
N GLU A 346 7.98 4.73 -24.57
CA GLU A 346 8.44 5.87 -25.35
C GLU A 346 9.19 6.88 -24.47
N ARG A 347 8.63 7.22 -23.30
CA ARG A 347 9.29 8.13 -22.35
C ARG A 347 10.57 7.55 -21.77
N GLY A 348 10.60 6.25 -21.46
CA GLY A 348 11.81 5.56 -21.03
C GLY A 348 12.92 5.67 -22.07
N SER A 349 12.61 5.39 -23.34
CA SER A 349 13.57 5.47 -24.45
C SER A 349 14.03 6.90 -24.74
N GLN A 350 13.12 7.89 -24.69
CA GLN A 350 13.48 9.30 -24.84
C GLN A 350 14.41 9.78 -23.71
N ALA A 351 14.11 9.42 -22.46
CA ALA A 351 14.92 9.72 -21.30
C ALA A 351 16.32 9.08 -21.37
N SER A 352 16.37 7.82 -21.80
CA SER A 352 17.61 7.06 -22.00
C SER A 352 18.49 7.67 -23.10
N ALA A 353 17.88 8.11 -24.21
CA ALA A 353 18.59 8.71 -25.33
C ALA A 353 19.11 10.13 -25.04
N THR A 354 18.35 10.93 -24.31
CA THR A 354 18.69 12.34 -24.02
C THR A 354 19.54 12.50 -22.75
N GLY A 355 19.54 11.49 -21.87
CA GLY A 355 20.23 11.54 -20.57
C GLY A 355 19.62 12.54 -19.58
N ALA A 356 18.48 13.15 -19.91
CA ALA A 356 17.79 14.14 -19.09
C ALA A 356 16.28 13.82 -19.09
N VAL A 357 15.63 14.01 -17.94
CA VAL A 357 14.19 13.83 -17.82
C VAL A 357 13.58 15.11 -17.27
N ASP A 358 12.71 15.73 -18.05
CA ASP A 358 11.90 16.84 -17.56
C ASP A 358 10.93 16.36 -16.46
N ALA A 359 10.81 17.15 -15.38
CA ALA A 359 10.02 16.77 -14.21
C ALA A 359 8.54 16.58 -14.56
N SER A 360 7.98 17.42 -15.43
CA SER A 360 6.59 17.29 -15.85
C SER A 360 6.37 15.99 -16.62
N SER A 361 7.30 15.63 -17.51
CA SER A 361 7.26 14.39 -18.29
C SER A 361 7.37 13.14 -17.40
N ALA A 362 8.23 13.19 -16.39
CA ALA A 362 8.35 12.13 -15.38
C ALA A 362 7.07 11.98 -14.54
N LEU A 363 6.41 13.07 -14.15
CA LEU A 363 5.12 13.01 -13.45
C LEU A 363 4.02 12.39 -14.33
N HIS A 364 3.96 12.72 -15.62
CA HIS A 364 3.02 12.08 -16.54
C HIS A 364 3.27 10.57 -16.69
N ALA A 365 4.53 10.13 -16.67
CA ALA A 365 4.89 8.71 -16.64
C ALA A 365 4.44 8.04 -15.33
N ALA A 366 4.71 8.68 -14.19
CA ALA A 366 4.25 8.19 -12.90
C ALA A 366 2.73 8.04 -12.84
N ASP A 367 1.99 8.99 -13.40
CA ASP A 367 0.53 9.00 -13.44
C ASP A 367 -0.05 7.91 -14.35
N ALA A 368 0.60 7.63 -15.49
CA ALA A 368 0.25 6.51 -16.35
C ALA A 368 0.48 5.16 -15.63
N ALA A 369 1.65 4.98 -15.01
CA ALA A 369 1.97 3.78 -14.24
C ALA A 369 1.01 3.56 -13.06
N HIS A 370 0.66 4.63 -12.34
CA HIS A 370 -0.31 4.58 -11.24
C HIS A 370 -1.70 4.13 -11.69
N ARG A 371 -2.21 4.66 -12.81
CA ARG A 371 -3.52 4.25 -13.36
C ARG A 371 -3.51 2.79 -13.79
N LEU A 372 -2.44 2.36 -14.45
CA LEU A 372 -2.24 0.96 -14.83
C LEU A 372 -2.18 0.05 -13.59
N GLY A 373 -1.43 0.44 -12.56
CA GLY A 373 -1.34 -0.30 -11.30
C GLY A 373 -2.68 -0.41 -10.58
N ALA A 374 -3.45 0.68 -10.53
CA ALA A 374 -4.79 0.70 -9.94
C ALA A 374 -5.76 -0.23 -10.70
N ALA A 375 -5.74 -0.21 -12.03
CA ALA A 375 -6.58 -1.07 -12.86
C ALA A 375 -6.16 -2.55 -12.81
N ALA A 376 -4.85 -2.83 -12.77
CA ALA A 376 -4.33 -4.19 -12.58
C ALA A 376 -4.67 -4.73 -11.18
N CYS A 377 -4.58 -3.89 -10.15
CA CYS A 377 -4.95 -4.23 -8.78
C CYS A 377 -6.44 -4.55 -8.69
N ALA A 378 -7.27 -3.74 -9.37
CA ALA A 378 -8.69 -4.00 -9.51
C ALA A 378 -8.95 -5.37 -10.13
N LEU A 379 -8.33 -5.70 -11.27
CA LEU A 379 -8.50 -7.00 -11.90
C LEU A 379 -7.87 -8.20 -11.15
N GLY A 380 -7.14 -7.98 -10.05
CA GLY A 380 -6.45 -9.07 -9.34
C GLY A 380 -5.10 -9.50 -9.95
N LEU A 381 -4.55 -8.73 -10.89
CA LEU A 381 -3.24 -8.96 -11.50
C LEU A 381 -2.12 -8.43 -10.58
N GLY A 382 -1.87 -9.13 -9.46
CA GLY A 382 -1.00 -8.65 -8.37
C GLY A 382 0.43 -8.30 -8.78
N HIS A 383 1.07 -9.13 -9.60
CA HIS A 383 2.45 -8.86 -10.08
C HIS A 383 2.53 -7.66 -11.02
N VAL A 384 1.54 -7.51 -11.90
CA VAL A 384 1.42 -6.35 -12.80
C VAL A 384 1.22 -5.08 -11.98
N ALA A 385 0.31 -5.12 -11.01
CA ALA A 385 0.05 -4.00 -10.11
C ALA A 385 1.30 -3.59 -9.33
N LEU A 386 2.01 -4.56 -8.72
CA LEU A 386 3.23 -4.28 -7.95
C LEU A 386 4.33 -3.64 -8.81
N LEU A 387 4.58 -4.17 -10.01
CA LEU A 387 5.59 -3.60 -10.91
C LEU A 387 5.18 -2.20 -11.40
N ALA A 388 3.92 -2.00 -11.75
CA ALA A 388 3.40 -0.69 -12.17
C ALA A 388 3.50 0.35 -11.04
N ASP A 389 3.14 -0.01 -9.81
CA ASP A 389 3.24 0.87 -8.64
C ASP A 389 4.70 1.24 -8.34
N THR A 390 5.61 0.25 -8.40
CA THR A 390 7.05 0.46 -8.20
C THR A 390 7.64 1.33 -9.32
N LEU A 391 7.22 1.13 -10.56
CA LEU A 391 7.61 1.96 -11.71
C LEU A 391 7.10 3.40 -11.56
N GLY A 392 5.86 3.58 -11.11
CA GLY A 392 5.28 4.90 -10.84
C GLY A 392 6.08 5.67 -9.78
N LEU A 393 6.44 4.99 -8.68
CA LEU A 393 7.28 5.57 -7.63
C LEU A 393 8.67 5.97 -8.15
N ALA A 394 9.29 5.13 -8.99
CA ALA A 394 10.56 5.45 -9.62
C ALA A 394 10.49 6.73 -10.48
N TRP A 395 9.46 6.87 -11.31
CA TRP A 395 9.26 8.08 -12.12
C TRP A 395 9.00 9.32 -11.27
N ARG A 396 8.25 9.22 -10.15
CA ARG A 396 8.10 10.34 -9.21
C ARG A 396 9.41 10.76 -8.57
N ARG A 397 10.21 9.78 -8.15
CA ARG A 397 11.56 10.03 -7.61
C ARG A 397 12.43 10.78 -8.62
N ILE A 398 12.38 10.40 -9.89
CA ILE A 398 13.08 11.11 -10.98
C ILE A 398 12.55 12.54 -11.11
N ALA A 399 11.22 12.74 -11.14
CA ALA A 399 10.62 14.06 -11.26
C ALA A 399 11.06 15.02 -10.13
N HIS A 400 10.93 14.57 -8.88
CA HIS A 400 11.24 15.39 -7.71
C HIS A 400 12.74 15.65 -7.53
N GLN A 401 13.60 14.76 -8.05
CA GLN A 401 15.03 15.05 -8.12
C GLN A 401 15.37 16.06 -9.22
N GLY A 402 14.70 16.01 -10.38
CA GLY A 402 14.89 16.97 -11.46
C GLY A 402 14.59 18.42 -11.02
N ASP A 403 13.50 18.61 -10.28
CA ASP A 403 13.13 19.91 -9.69
C ASP A 403 14.17 20.42 -8.68
N GLY A 404 14.75 19.51 -7.87
CA GLY A 404 15.76 19.85 -6.86
C GLY A 404 17.18 20.06 -7.43
N ALA A 405 17.55 19.30 -8.47
CA ALA A 405 18.87 19.33 -9.11
C ALA A 405 19.06 20.59 -9.97
N ALA A 406 18.00 21.08 -10.62
CA ALA A 406 18.03 22.36 -11.35
C ALA A 406 18.39 23.55 -10.44
N ALA A 407 18.10 23.46 -9.14
CA ALA A 407 18.44 24.48 -8.16
C ALA A 407 19.86 24.32 -7.56
N HIS A 408 20.49 23.14 -7.63
CA HIS A 408 21.71 22.83 -6.84
C HIS A 408 22.86 22.15 -7.60
N GLY A 409 22.74 21.93 -8.92
CA GLY A 409 23.87 21.52 -9.78
C GLY A 409 24.47 20.14 -9.47
N ASP A 410 23.68 19.22 -8.90
CA ASP A 410 24.16 17.89 -8.48
C ASP A 410 24.11 16.86 -9.62
N ALA A 411 25.13 16.00 -9.70
CA ALA A 411 25.43 15.09 -10.82
C ALA A 411 24.91 13.65 -10.61
N GLY A 412 24.00 13.44 -9.66
CA GLY A 412 23.48 12.12 -9.28
C GLY A 412 22.11 11.77 -9.87
N ALA A 413 21.85 12.07 -11.15
CA ALA A 413 20.57 11.75 -11.79
C ALA A 413 20.27 10.24 -11.70
N LEU A 414 19.06 9.88 -11.24
CA LEU A 414 18.61 8.49 -11.26
C LEU A 414 18.59 7.97 -12.70
N ASP A 415 19.13 6.75 -12.88
CA ASP A 415 19.26 6.10 -14.19
C ASP A 415 17.89 5.76 -14.79
N ALA A 416 17.47 6.53 -15.79
CA ALA A 416 16.21 6.34 -16.51
C ALA A 416 16.15 5.01 -17.31
N ALA A 417 17.29 4.36 -17.55
CA ALA A 417 17.32 3.05 -18.19
C ALA A 417 16.75 1.94 -17.29
N ILE A 418 16.69 2.13 -15.96
CA ILE A 418 16.05 1.17 -15.04
C ILE A 418 14.51 1.21 -15.22
N PRO A 419 13.83 2.37 -15.12
CA PRO A 419 12.42 2.50 -15.49
C PRO A 419 12.08 2.02 -16.90
N GLU A 420 12.92 2.30 -17.90
CA GLU A 420 12.69 1.84 -19.28
C GLU A 420 12.63 0.31 -19.36
N ARG A 421 13.65 -0.38 -18.80
CA ARG A 421 13.67 -1.84 -18.75
C ARG A 421 12.47 -2.40 -18.00
N ALA A 422 12.06 -1.77 -16.91
CA ALA A 422 10.88 -2.18 -16.16
C ALA A 422 9.57 -1.98 -16.97
N ALA A 423 9.45 -0.89 -17.73
CA ALA A 423 8.30 -0.68 -18.63
C ALA A 423 8.24 -1.73 -19.74
N GLN A 424 9.39 -2.15 -20.29
CA GLN A 424 9.46 -3.25 -21.25
C GLN A 424 9.06 -4.60 -20.64
N THR A 425 9.51 -4.90 -19.41
CA THR A 425 9.07 -6.09 -18.65
C THR A 425 7.55 -6.06 -18.42
N LEU A 426 7.01 -4.91 -18.03
CA LEU A 426 5.58 -4.73 -17.80
C LEU A 426 4.77 -4.95 -19.09
N ARG A 427 5.25 -4.44 -20.23
CA ARG A 427 4.68 -4.72 -21.55
C ARG A 427 4.67 -6.21 -21.86
N SER A 428 5.78 -6.91 -21.62
CA SER A 428 5.89 -8.36 -21.80
C SER A 428 4.87 -9.12 -20.95
N MET A 429 4.72 -8.75 -19.68
CA MET A 429 3.74 -9.36 -18.76
C MET A 429 2.31 -9.19 -19.27
N LEU A 430 1.99 -8.05 -19.87
CA LEU A 430 0.66 -7.77 -20.40
C LEU A 430 0.39 -8.47 -21.72
N HIS A 431 1.39 -8.64 -22.58
CA HIS A 431 1.27 -9.52 -23.75
C HIS A 431 1.08 -10.99 -23.35
N GLN A 432 1.75 -11.46 -22.29
CA GLN A 432 1.52 -12.81 -21.75
C GLN A 432 0.07 -12.95 -21.27
N ALA A 433 -0.42 -11.98 -20.50
CA ALA A 433 -1.82 -11.96 -20.07
C ALA A 433 -2.77 -11.98 -21.29
N ALA A 434 -2.52 -11.13 -22.30
CA ALA A 434 -3.34 -11.04 -23.50
C ALA A 434 -3.30 -12.32 -24.34
N ALA A 435 -2.27 -13.15 -24.18
CA ALA A 435 -2.18 -14.49 -24.77
C ALA A 435 -2.82 -15.60 -23.90
N GLY A 436 -3.40 -15.27 -22.74
CA GLY A 436 -3.93 -16.23 -21.77
C GLY A 436 -2.85 -16.97 -20.96
N ILE A 437 -1.61 -16.49 -21.00
CA ILE A 437 -0.47 -17.07 -20.28
C ILE A 437 -0.32 -16.34 -18.93
N ALA A 438 0.04 -17.09 -17.88
CA ALA A 438 0.35 -16.51 -16.58
C ALA A 438 1.45 -15.44 -16.72
N PRO A 439 1.21 -14.18 -16.27
CA PRO A 439 2.23 -13.15 -16.31
C PRO A 439 3.44 -13.53 -15.44
N SER A 440 4.65 -13.29 -15.94
CA SER A 440 5.87 -13.49 -15.14
C SER A 440 5.91 -12.56 -13.92
N GLU A 441 6.60 -12.96 -12.84
CA GLU A 441 6.66 -12.17 -11.59
C GLU A 441 7.39 -10.81 -11.71
N GLY A 442 8.14 -10.56 -12.79
CA GLY A 442 8.89 -9.31 -12.97
C GLY A 442 9.98 -9.05 -11.91
N ARG A 443 10.36 -10.07 -11.13
CA ARG A 443 11.18 -9.94 -9.91
C ARG A 443 12.49 -9.18 -10.12
N ALA A 444 13.19 -9.42 -11.23
CA ALA A 444 14.45 -8.72 -11.53
C ALA A 444 14.26 -7.20 -11.69
N SER A 445 13.19 -6.79 -12.37
CA SER A 445 12.83 -5.37 -12.54
C SER A 445 12.40 -4.73 -11.22
N ILE A 446 11.61 -5.44 -10.41
CA ILE A 446 11.20 -4.98 -9.07
C ILE A 446 12.43 -4.76 -8.18
N VAL A 447 13.36 -5.72 -8.13
CA VAL A 447 14.59 -5.59 -7.33
C VAL A 447 15.44 -4.40 -7.79
N ALA A 448 15.61 -4.22 -9.10
CA ALA A 448 16.37 -3.10 -9.65
C ALA A 448 15.72 -1.74 -9.34
N LEU A 449 14.41 -1.63 -9.51
CA LEU A 449 13.65 -0.43 -9.16
C LEU A 449 13.72 -0.14 -7.65
N THR A 450 13.52 -1.15 -6.80
CA THR A 450 13.60 -1.01 -5.34
C THR A 450 14.99 -0.50 -4.92
N ALA A 451 16.06 -1.09 -5.44
CA ALA A 451 17.42 -0.64 -5.14
C ALA A 451 17.69 0.82 -5.56
N MET A 452 17.06 1.27 -6.65
CA MET A 452 17.11 2.65 -7.11
C MET A 452 16.28 3.60 -6.23
N ILE A 453 15.05 3.21 -5.90
CA ILE A 453 14.09 4.01 -5.11
C ILE A 453 14.62 4.22 -3.69
N GLU A 454 15.07 3.15 -3.05
CA GLU A 454 15.47 3.12 -1.64
C GLU A 454 16.85 3.73 -1.37
N ARG A 455 17.58 4.11 -2.43
CA ARG A 455 18.85 4.81 -2.30
C ARG A 455 18.62 6.22 -1.75
N PRO A 456 19.21 6.59 -0.59
CA PRO A 456 19.14 7.96 -0.09
C PRO A 456 19.77 8.92 -1.10
N THR A 457 19.12 10.04 -1.37
CA THR A 457 19.69 11.14 -2.14
C THR A 457 20.70 11.92 -1.29
N ALA A 458 21.70 12.55 -1.89
CA ALA A 458 22.55 13.44 -1.12
C ALA A 458 21.70 14.63 -0.63
N ILE A 459 21.59 14.82 0.69
CA ILE A 459 20.99 16.03 1.25
C ILE A 459 22.13 17.02 1.44
N VAL A 460 22.16 18.06 0.60
CA VAL A 460 23.05 19.22 0.82
C VAL A 460 22.50 19.97 2.03
N ARG A 461 23.31 20.09 3.08
CA ARG A 461 22.94 20.71 4.37
C ARG A 461 23.10 22.22 4.36
#